data_AF-A0A947HF73-F1
#
_entry.id   AF-A0A947HF73-F1
#
_cell.length_a   1.000
_cell.length_b   1.000
_cell.length_c   1.000
_cell.angle_alpha   90.00
_cell.angle_beta   90.00
_cell.angle_gamma   90.00
#
_symmetry.space_group_name_H-M   'P 1'
#
loop_
_entity.id
_entity.type
_entity.pdbx_description
1 polymer ?
#
loop_
_entity_poly.entity_id
_entity_poly.type
_entity_poly.pdbx_seq_one_letter_code
_entity_poly.pdbx_strand_id
1 'polypeptide(L)'
;MTKLKSLLSLCLVLLLALTGPTGVWAAEPQPSAQAQAVIELIDAGLQDHQQEIAVLSQGLTITERERIFFQRQKQPGLPMILNAYLVGFGVGSFIVGDATGGYIGFLSEISLLSIISVLAFPLRLTSGAEIESAVISQNPVFWGALVALIGMRLFGLIRPIFFVQGYNQDLQAALDYSPAREETMPQESPPQAPAPEPAPYLDSQGGGGFLWGWVF
;
A
#
# COMPACT_ATOMS: atom_id res chain seq x y z
N MET A 1 5.79 9.81 36.78
CA MET A 1 7.00 9.94 35.93
C MET A 1 7.21 8.78 34.94
N THR A 2 6.59 7.61 35.10
CA THR A 2 6.73 6.45 34.21
C THR A 2 6.02 6.60 32.86
N LYS A 3 4.83 7.22 32.83
CA LYS A 3 4.07 7.43 31.57
C LYS A 3 4.76 8.38 30.58
N LEU A 4 5.44 9.41 31.07
CA LEU A 4 6.18 10.38 30.24
C LEU A 4 7.38 9.74 29.54
N LYS A 5 8.09 8.83 30.23
CA LYS A 5 9.22 8.07 29.67
C LYS A 5 8.75 7.10 28.58
N SER A 6 7.59 6.48 28.77
CA SER A 6 7.00 5.57 27.78
C SER A 6 6.55 6.30 26.52
N LEU A 7 6.00 7.52 26.66
CA LEU A 7 5.60 8.37 25.55
C LEU A 7 6.79 8.90 24.75
N LEU A 8 7.85 9.34 25.45
CA LEU A 8 9.11 9.78 24.83
C LEU A 8 9.81 8.63 24.09
N SER A 9 9.84 7.43 24.67
CA SER A 9 10.42 6.25 24.04
C SER A 9 9.65 5.85 22.77
N LEU A 10 8.32 5.97 22.77
CA LEU A 10 7.50 5.65 21.61
C LEU A 10 7.70 6.68 20.47
N CYS A 11 7.78 7.97 20.81
CA CYS A 11 8.13 9.02 19.84
C CYS A 11 9.53 8.85 19.24
N LEU A 12 10.51 8.44 20.05
CA LEU A 12 11.88 8.23 19.58
C LEU A 12 11.98 7.03 18.61
N VAL A 13 11.27 5.94 18.91
CA VAL A 13 11.18 4.78 18.02
C VAL A 13 10.45 5.13 16.73
N LEU A 14 9.41 5.96 16.78
CA LEU A 14 8.71 6.46 15.60
C LEU A 14 9.62 7.35 14.72
N LEU A 15 10.40 8.24 15.34
CA LEU A 15 11.39 9.10 14.66
C LEU A 15 12.52 8.30 14.02
N LEU A 16 13.00 7.24 14.67
CA LEU A 16 14.00 6.32 14.11
C LEU A 16 13.44 5.43 13.00
N ALA A 17 12.16 5.07 13.06
CA ALA A 17 11.47 4.35 11.97
C ALA A 17 11.20 5.25 10.75
N LEU A 18 11.12 6.58 10.96
CA LEU A 18 10.97 7.58 9.89
C LEU A 18 12.31 7.88 9.18
N THR A 19 13.45 7.62 9.82
CA THR A 19 14.77 7.66 9.18
C THR A 19 15.08 6.30 8.56
N GLY A 20 14.45 6.00 7.43
CA GLY A 20 14.80 4.83 6.62
C GLY A 20 16.28 4.85 6.19
N PRO A 21 16.85 3.69 5.82
CA PRO A 21 18.21 3.62 5.32
C PRO A 21 18.36 4.58 4.13
N THR A 22 19.26 5.55 4.24
CA THR A 22 19.69 6.40 3.13
C THR A 22 20.50 5.52 2.18
N GLY A 23 19.81 4.78 1.33
CA GLY A 23 20.41 4.09 0.20
C GLY A 23 21.18 5.11 -0.64
N VAL A 24 22.39 4.76 -1.03
CA VAL A 24 23.18 5.52 -2.01
C VAL A 24 22.32 5.64 -3.27
N TRP A 25 21.81 6.84 -3.54
CA TRP A 25 20.96 7.10 -4.70
C TRP A 25 21.84 6.98 -5.94
N ALA A 26 21.77 5.83 -6.61
CA ALA A 26 22.12 5.78 -8.02
C ALA A 26 21.23 6.82 -8.72
N ALA A 27 21.84 7.69 -9.54
CA ALA A 27 21.10 8.71 -10.27
C ALA A 27 20.00 8.03 -11.09
N GLU A 28 18.75 8.13 -10.64
CA GLU A 28 17.63 7.56 -11.36
C GLU A 28 17.54 8.24 -12.74
N PRO A 29 17.29 7.48 -13.83
CA PRO A 29 17.04 8.05 -15.13
C PRO A 29 15.91 9.08 -15.02
N GLN A 30 16.16 10.29 -15.52
CA GLN A 30 15.17 11.36 -15.48
C GLN A 30 13.94 10.94 -16.30
N PRO A 31 12.71 11.07 -15.78
CA PRO A 31 11.51 10.72 -16.53
C PRO A 31 11.41 11.55 -17.80
N SER A 32 10.84 10.98 -18.86
CA SER A 32 10.50 11.73 -20.06
C SER A 32 9.52 12.87 -19.74
N ALA A 33 9.48 13.92 -20.56
CA ALA A 33 8.55 15.04 -20.35
C ALA A 33 7.09 14.57 -20.29
N GLN A 34 6.75 13.52 -21.04
CA GLN A 34 5.42 12.92 -21.04
C GLN A 34 5.15 12.12 -19.75
N ALA A 35 6.13 11.34 -19.27
CA ALA A 35 6.02 10.64 -18.00
C ALA A 35 5.84 11.62 -16.83
N GLN A 36 6.55 12.76 -16.87
CA GLN A 36 6.43 13.82 -15.89
C GLN A 36 5.03 14.45 -15.89
N ALA A 37 4.45 14.74 -17.06
CA ALA A 37 3.09 15.25 -17.16
C ALA A 37 2.04 14.28 -16.60
N VAL A 38 2.19 12.97 -16.87
CA VAL A 38 1.33 11.94 -16.29
C VAL A 38 1.45 11.91 -14.77
N ILE A 39 2.67 12.00 -14.24
CA ILE A 39 2.91 12.04 -12.79
C ILE A 39 2.22 13.26 -12.15
N GLU A 40 2.32 14.43 -12.77
CA GLU A 40 1.69 15.66 -12.28
C GLU A 40 0.15 15.55 -12.24
N LEU A 41 -0.47 14.93 -13.25
CA LEU A 41 -1.91 14.68 -13.25
C LEU A 41 -2.34 13.68 -12.17
N ILE A 42 -1.54 12.63 -11.93
CA ILE A 42 -1.79 11.68 -10.85
C ILE A 42 -1.73 12.39 -9.48
N ASP A 43 -0.72 13.24 -9.29
CA ASP A 43 -0.54 14.00 -8.05
C ASP A 43 -1.61 15.09 -7.86
N ALA A 44 -2.15 15.65 -8.95
CA ALA A 44 -3.27 16.59 -8.92
C ALA A 44 -4.61 15.91 -8.61
N GLY A 45 -4.78 14.64 -8.99
CA GLY A 45 -5.96 13.84 -8.67
C GLY A 45 -6.25 12.77 -9.73
N LEU A 46 -5.80 11.54 -9.48
CA LEU A 46 -6.01 10.40 -10.39
C LEU A 46 -7.46 10.25 -10.88
N GLN A 47 -8.44 10.37 -9.99
CA GLN A 47 -9.86 10.15 -10.33
C GLN A 47 -10.43 11.27 -11.20
N ASP A 48 -9.98 12.50 -10.99
CA ASP A 48 -10.45 13.67 -11.75
C ASP A 48 -9.82 13.74 -13.15
N HIS A 49 -8.62 13.18 -13.30
CA HIS A 49 -7.82 13.25 -14.54
C HIS A 49 -7.68 11.91 -15.27
N GLN A 50 -8.49 10.90 -14.93
CA GLN A 50 -8.31 9.52 -15.41
C GLN A 50 -8.26 9.41 -16.95
N GLN A 51 -9.13 10.13 -17.66
CA GLN A 51 -9.17 10.10 -19.14
C GLN A 51 -7.94 10.75 -19.76
N GLU A 52 -7.47 11.86 -19.20
CA GLU A 52 -6.30 12.59 -19.69
C GLU A 52 -5.03 11.76 -19.48
N ILE A 53 -4.91 11.13 -18.30
CA ILE A 53 -3.84 10.18 -18.00
C ILE A 53 -3.87 9.01 -18.99
N ALA A 54 -5.05 8.46 -19.30
CA ALA A 54 -5.20 7.35 -20.24
C ALA A 54 -4.80 7.70 -21.68
N VAL A 55 -5.00 8.94 -22.12
CA VAL A 55 -4.55 9.40 -23.43
C VAL A 55 -3.04 9.60 -23.45
N LEU A 56 -2.49 10.27 -22.42
CA LEU A 56 -1.05 10.52 -22.34
C LEU A 56 -0.23 9.25 -22.11
N SER A 57 -0.79 8.25 -21.43
CA SER A 57 -0.11 6.98 -21.13
C SER A 57 0.11 6.12 -22.38
N GLN A 58 -0.64 6.33 -23.46
CA GLN A 58 -0.47 5.61 -24.73
C GLN A 58 0.88 5.92 -25.41
N GLY A 59 1.45 7.10 -25.16
CA GLY A 59 2.76 7.48 -25.67
C GLY A 59 3.93 7.01 -24.80
N LEU A 60 3.65 6.43 -23.63
CA LEU A 60 4.67 5.93 -22.72
C LEU A 60 5.11 4.52 -23.09
N THR A 61 6.40 4.26 -22.92
CA THR A 61 6.94 2.89 -22.98
C THR A 61 6.35 2.04 -21.86
N ILE A 62 6.39 0.71 -22.02
CA ILE A 62 5.90 -0.24 -21.01
C ILE A 62 6.66 -0.02 -19.69
N THR A 63 7.99 0.10 -19.74
CA THR A 63 8.85 0.33 -18.58
C THR A 63 8.54 1.65 -17.86
N GLU A 64 8.19 2.72 -18.59
CA GLU A 64 7.78 3.99 -17.96
C GLU A 64 6.46 3.84 -17.21
N ARG A 65 5.48 3.15 -17.80
CA ARG A 65 4.18 2.90 -17.16
C ARG A 65 4.32 2.03 -15.93
N GLU A 66 5.11 0.96 -16.02
CA GLU A 66 5.45 0.09 -14.92
C GLU A 66 6.11 0.90 -13.77
N ARG A 67 7.11 1.72 -14.09
CA ARG A 67 7.79 2.58 -13.12
C ARG A 67 6.82 3.52 -12.42
N ILE A 68 5.97 4.23 -13.18
CA ILE A 68 4.97 5.15 -12.62
C ILE A 68 4.00 4.39 -11.70
N PHE A 69 3.54 3.21 -12.14
CA PHE A 69 2.66 2.37 -11.34
C PHE A 69 3.30 2.00 -10.00
N PHE A 70 4.53 1.47 -9.99
CA PHE A 70 5.20 1.08 -8.76
C PHE A 70 5.56 2.25 -7.85
N GLN A 71 5.87 3.43 -8.42
CA GLN A 71 6.15 4.64 -7.65
C GLN A 71 4.90 5.25 -7.01
N ARG A 72 3.73 5.12 -7.66
CA ARG A 72 2.49 5.79 -7.23
C ARG A 72 1.41 4.88 -6.67
N GLN A 73 1.58 3.56 -6.74
CA GLN A 73 0.68 2.63 -6.06
C GLN A 73 0.65 2.90 -4.56
N LYS A 74 -0.54 2.78 -3.97
CA LYS A 74 -0.72 2.94 -2.52
C LYS A 74 -0.58 1.57 -1.85
N GLN A 75 0.03 1.56 -0.68
CA GLN A 75 0.14 0.36 0.15
C GLN A 75 -0.84 0.42 1.32
N PRO A 76 -1.62 -0.65 1.58
CA PRO A 76 -2.63 -0.65 2.63
C PRO A 76 -2.06 -0.86 4.04
N GLY A 77 -0.80 -1.31 4.17
CA GLY A 77 -0.22 -1.72 5.45
C GLY A 77 -0.04 -0.59 6.46
N LEU A 78 0.57 0.53 6.04
CA LEU A 78 0.85 1.66 6.92
C LEU A 78 -0.44 2.33 7.48
N PRO A 79 -1.47 2.63 6.65
CA PRO A 79 -2.74 3.18 7.12
C PRO A 79 -3.48 2.28 8.11
N MET A 80 -3.43 0.96 7.89
CA MET A 80 -4.08 -0.02 8.77
C MET A 80 -3.43 -0.04 10.15
N ILE A 81 -2.10 -0.06 10.23
CA ILE A 81 -1.36 -0.02 11.50
C ILE A 81 -1.65 1.30 12.24
N LEU A 82 -1.67 2.42 11.52
CA LEU A 82 -1.94 3.74 12.10
C LEU A 82 -3.36 3.86 12.67
N ASN A 83 -4.37 3.33 11.97
CA ASN A 83 -5.74 3.29 12.49
C ASN A 83 -5.93 2.28 13.63
N ALA A 84 -5.22 1.15 13.62
CA ALA A 84 -5.31 0.14 14.67
C ALA A 84 -4.61 0.56 15.98
N TYR A 85 -3.45 1.22 15.89
CA TYR A 85 -2.59 1.46 17.06
C TYR A 85 -2.59 2.88 17.59
N LEU A 86 -2.74 3.91 16.74
CA LEU A 86 -2.32 5.25 17.12
C LEU A 86 -3.46 6.19 17.50
N VAL A 87 -4.55 6.30 16.73
CA VAL A 87 -5.51 7.40 16.98
C VAL A 87 -7.00 7.07 16.76
N GLY A 88 -7.39 6.25 15.77
CA GLY A 88 -8.80 6.27 15.33
C GLY A 88 -9.16 7.62 14.72
N PHE A 89 -10.44 8.03 14.77
CA PHE A 89 -10.93 9.32 14.22
C PHE A 89 -10.70 9.50 12.71
N GLY A 90 -10.65 8.42 11.93
CA GLY A 90 -10.49 8.50 10.47
C GLY A 90 -9.09 8.88 9.98
N VAL A 91 -8.07 8.92 10.85
CA VAL A 91 -6.69 9.30 10.50
C VAL A 91 -6.12 8.47 9.35
N GLY A 92 -6.29 7.15 9.37
CA GLY A 92 -5.79 6.27 8.30
C GLY A 92 -6.38 6.58 6.93
N SER A 93 -7.63 7.07 6.87
CA SER A 93 -8.26 7.50 5.62
C SER A 93 -7.60 8.77 5.08
N PHE A 94 -7.29 9.75 5.94
CA PHE A 94 -6.53 10.94 5.53
C PHE A 94 -5.14 10.60 5.01
N ILE A 95 -4.46 9.63 5.63
CA ILE A 95 -3.10 9.21 5.21
C ILE A 95 -3.11 8.62 3.80
N VAL A 96 -4.16 7.88 3.42
CA VAL A 96 -4.30 7.37 2.04
C VAL A 96 -4.88 8.39 1.07
N GLY A 97 -5.26 9.58 1.53
CA GLY A 97 -5.90 10.62 0.73
C GLY A 97 -7.42 10.45 0.55
N ASP A 98 -8.07 9.57 1.30
CA ASP A 98 -9.55 9.47 1.37
C ASP A 98 -10.09 10.50 2.38
N ALA A 99 -10.20 11.75 1.94
CA ALA A 99 -10.69 12.84 2.78
C ALA A 99 -12.13 12.58 3.28
N THR A 100 -13.00 12.06 2.41
CA THR A 100 -14.39 11.73 2.74
C THR A 100 -14.48 10.69 3.85
N GLY A 101 -13.69 9.62 3.76
CA GLY A 101 -13.61 8.60 4.80
C GLY A 101 -13.03 9.13 6.09
N GLY A 102 -12.06 10.03 6.00
CA GLY A 102 -11.47 10.74 7.13
C GLY A 102 -12.52 11.55 7.90
N TYR A 103 -13.28 12.39 7.21
CA TYR A 103 -14.34 13.19 7.84
C TYR A 103 -15.44 12.34 8.46
N ILE A 104 -15.89 11.29 7.79
CA ILE A 104 -16.90 10.36 8.34
C ILE A 104 -16.38 9.73 9.63
N GLY A 105 -15.15 9.21 9.63
CA GLY A 105 -14.54 8.63 10.82
C GLY A 105 -14.38 9.65 11.96
N PHE A 106 -13.90 10.86 11.66
CA PHE A 106 -13.70 11.92 12.63
C PHE A 106 -15.00 12.39 13.29
N LEU A 107 -16.00 12.76 12.48
CA LEU A 107 -17.26 13.33 12.96
C LEU A 107 -18.11 12.30 13.71
N SER A 108 -18.12 11.05 13.24
CA SER A 108 -18.86 9.98 13.90
C SER A 108 -18.29 9.66 15.28
N GLU A 109 -16.96 9.57 15.42
CA GLU A 109 -16.33 9.31 16.73
C GLU A 109 -16.55 10.45 17.71
N ILE A 110 -16.42 11.72 17.28
CA ILE A 110 -16.72 12.87 18.15
C ILE A 110 -18.18 12.85 18.61
N SER A 111 -19.11 12.58 17.68
CA SER A 111 -20.54 12.56 17.99
C SER A 111 -20.89 11.44 18.98
N LEU A 112 -20.35 10.23 18.77
CA LEU A 112 -20.61 9.07 19.63
C LEU A 112 -19.96 9.23 21.01
N LEU A 113 -18.73 9.75 21.09
CA LEU A 113 -18.08 10.07 22.35
C LEU A 113 -18.83 11.17 23.11
N SER A 114 -19.41 12.14 22.41
CA SER A 114 -20.22 13.19 23.03
C SER A 114 -21.49 12.61 23.64
N ILE A 115 -22.20 11.73 22.93
CA ILE A 115 -23.38 11.03 23.44
C ILE A 115 -23.02 10.20 24.68
N ILE A 116 -21.97 9.37 24.59
CA ILE A 116 -21.49 8.55 25.72
C ILE A 116 -21.12 9.43 26.92
N SER A 117 -20.44 10.55 26.70
CA SER A 117 -20.03 11.46 27.76
C SER A 117 -21.20 12.13 28.46
N VAL A 118 -22.22 12.58 27.71
CA VAL A 118 -23.44 13.17 28.27
C VAL A 118 -24.22 12.15 29.08
N LEU A 119 -24.37 10.92 28.56
CA LEU A 119 -25.08 9.84 29.26
C LEU A 119 -24.31 9.34 30.49
N ALA A 120 -22.98 9.35 30.46
CA ALA A 120 -22.14 8.96 31.59
C ALA A 120 -21.90 10.08 32.61
N PHE A 121 -22.26 11.33 32.31
CA PHE A 121 -22.02 12.47 33.20
C PHE A 121 -22.71 12.35 34.58
N PRO A 122 -23.99 11.92 34.69
CA PRO A 122 -24.64 11.71 35.98
C PRO A 122 -23.90 10.72 36.88
N LEU A 123 -23.29 9.68 36.30
CA LEU A 123 -22.49 8.68 37.03
C LEU A 123 -21.30 9.29 37.79
N ARG A 124 -20.78 10.43 37.30
CA ARG A 124 -19.66 11.11 37.94
C ARG A 124 -20.09 12.03 39.09
N LEU A 125 -21.33 12.49 39.08
CA LEU A 125 -21.86 13.42 40.09
C LEU A 125 -22.55 12.70 41.25
N THR A 126 -22.97 11.45 41.05
CA THR A 126 -23.72 10.70 42.06
C THR A 126 -23.00 9.41 42.42
N SER A 127 -22.67 9.21 43.70
CA SER A 127 -22.05 7.98 44.22
C SER A 127 -23.04 6.83 44.45
N GLY A 128 -24.25 6.92 43.90
CA GLY A 128 -25.32 5.95 44.11
C GLY A 128 -25.27 4.82 43.09
N ALA A 129 -25.06 3.58 43.56
CA ALA A 129 -25.06 2.36 42.74
C ALA A 129 -26.36 2.16 41.93
N GLU A 130 -27.47 2.74 42.38
CA GLU A 130 -28.76 2.69 41.66
C GLU A 130 -28.72 3.47 40.34
N ILE A 131 -28.06 4.64 40.31
CA ILE A 131 -27.94 5.49 39.11
C ILE A 131 -26.96 4.84 38.12
N GLU A 132 -25.91 4.20 38.64
CA GLU A 132 -24.97 3.41 37.84
C GLU A 132 -25.64 2.25 37.13
N SER A 133 -26.46 1.48 37.83
CA SER A 133 -27.22 0.38 37.21
C SER A 133 -28.26 0.89 36.20
N ALA A 134 -28.96 2.00 36.47
CA ALA A 134 -29.97 2.53 35.55
C ALA A 134 -29.37 3.05 34.24
N VAL A 135 -28.24 3.77 34.29
CA VAL A 135 -27.59 4.33 33.10
C VAL A 135 -26.84 3.27 32.31
N ILE A 136 -26.10 2.37 32.96
CA ILE A 136 -25.25 1.39 32.27
C ILE A 136 -26.07 0.17 31.82
N SER A 137 -27.02 -0.33 32.63
CA SER A 137 -27.71 -1.59 32.31
C SER A 137 -29.04 -1.41 31.58
N GLN A 138 -29.70 -0.25 31.68
CA GLN A 138 -31.06 -0.06 31.14
C GLN A 138 -31.21 1.03 30.08
N ASN A 139 -30.13 1.75 29.72
CA ASN A 139 -30.21 2.79 28.69
C ASN A 139 -29.84 2.23 27.29
N PRO A 140 -30.83 1.97 26.41
CA PRO A 140 -30.56 1.44 25.07
C PRO A 140 -29.77 2.43 24.20
N VAL A 141 -29.85 3.74 24.48
CA VAL A 141 -29.10 4.77 23.75
C VAL A 141 -27.61 4.67 24.05
N PHE A 142 -27.24 4.38 25.31
CA PHE A 142 -25.85 4.18 25.71
C PHE A 142 -25.23 2.97 24.98
N TRP A 143 -25.91 1.82 25.01
CA TRP A 143 -25.46 0.62 24.30
C TRP A 143 -25.45 0.80 22.79
N GLY A 144 -26.45 1.48 22.22
CA GLY A 144 -26.49 1.83 20.80
C GLY A 144 -25.29 2.69 20.39
N ALA A 145 -24.94 3.70 21.19
CA ALA A 145 -23.77 4.54 20.96
C ALA A 145 -22.45 3.75 21.07
N LEU A 146 -22.35 2.81 22.02
CA LEU A 146 -21.17 1.95 22.18
C LEU A 146 -20.99 1.00 20.98
N VAL A 147 -22.06 0.34 20.55
CA VAL A 147 -22.05 -0.55 19.38
C VAL A 147 -21.72 0.23 18.11
N ALA A 148 -22.31 1.41 17.93
CA ALA A 148 -21.99 2.29 16.81
C ALA A 148 -20.52 2.72 16.84
N LEU A 149 -19.95 3.00 18.02
CA LEU A 149 -18.53 3.38 18.15
C LEU A 149 -17.61 2.23 17.70
N ILE A 150 -17.91 1.00 18.10
CA ILE A 150 -17.18 -0.20 17.66
C ILE A 150 -17.32 -0.37 16.14
N GLY A 151 -18.54 -0.21 15.60
CA GLY A 151 -18.79 -0.26 14.16
C GLY A 151 -17.98 0.77 13.38
N MET A 152 -17.93 2.01 13.87
CA MET A 152 -17.13 3.07 13.24
C MET A 152 -15.63 2.82 13.32
N ARG A 153 -15.15 2.18 14.40
CA ARG A 153 -13.75 1.75 14.52
C ARG A 153 -13.40 0.68 13.49
N LEU A 154 -14.28 -0.32 13.29
CA LEU A 154 -14.10 -1.33 12.25
C LEU A 154 -14.16 -0.72 10.85
N PHE A 155 -15.10 0.19 10.61
CA PHE A 155 -15.20 0.93 9.36
C PHE A 155 -13.92 1.71 9.05
N GLY A 156 -13.36 2.42 10.03
CA GLY A 156 -12.09 3.12 9.88
C GLY A 156 -10.92 2.19 9.56
N LEU A 157 -10.94 0.95 10.06
CA LEU A 157 -9.90 -0.04 9.78
C LEU A 157 -10.02 -0.61 8.35
N ILE A 158 -11.25 -0.87 7.92
CA ILE A 158 -11.54 -1.55 6.65
C ILE A 158 -11.49 -0.59 5.45
N ARG A 159 -12.02 0.63 5.61
CA ARG A 159 -12.20 1.59 4.51
C ARG A 159 -10.90 1.94 3.75
N PRO A 160 -9.75 2.19 4.41
CA PRO A 160 -8.50 2.46 3.71
C PRO A 160 -8.07 1.32 2.77
N ILE A 161 -8.39 0.07 3.11
CA ILE A 161 -8.06 -1.11 2.28
C ILE A 161 -8.82 -1.03 0.96
N PHE A 162 -10.13 -0.81 1.02
CA PHE A 162 -10.96 -0.69 -0.17
C PHE A 162 -10.58 0.52 -1.02
N PHE A 163 -10.28 1.66 -0.39
CA PHE A 163 -9.84 2.85 -1.10
C PHE A 163 -8.52 2.62 -1.84
N VAL A 164 -7.54 2.00 -1.20
CA VAL A 164 -6.24 1.67 -1.82
C VAL A 164 -6.41 0.69 -2.98
N GLN A 165 -7.26 -0.34 -2.83
CA GLN A 165 -7.55 -1.28 -3.90
C GLN A 165 -8.19 -0.59 -5.11
N GLY A 166 -9.22 0.23 -4.88
CA GLY A 166 -9.88 0.99 -5.94
C GLY A 166 -8.92 1.96 -6.64
N TYR A 167 -8.14 2.72 -5.86
CA TYR A 167 -7.12 3.63 -6.40
C TYR A 167 -6.09 2.89 -7.27
N ASN A 168 -5.58 1.73 -6.82
CA ASN A 168 -4.60 0.98 -7.59
C ASN A 168 -5.21 0.36 -8.87
N GLN A 169 -6.49 -0.03 -8.85
CA GLN A 169 -7.20 -0.49 -10.05
C GLN A 169 -7.41 0.66 -11.04
N ASP A 170 -7.84 1.83 -10.56
CA ASP A 170 -7.99 3.04 -11.37
C ASP A 170 -6.65 3.45 -12.01
N LEU A 171 -5.56 3.32 -11.25
CA LEU A 171 -4.20 3.62 -11.72
C LEU A 171 -3.74 2.62 -12.79
N GLN A 172 -3.99 1.32 -12.60
CA GLN A 172 -3.72 0.29 -13.62
C GLN A 172 -4.50 0.56 -14.91
N ALA A 173 -5.79 0.86 -14.79
CA ALA A 173 -6.65 1.17 -15.92
C ALA A 173 -6.19 2.44 -16.65
N ALA A 174 -5.85 3.50 -15.92
CA ALA A 174 -5.39 4.76 -16.51
C ALA A 174 -4.03 4.64 -17.20
N LEU A 175 -3.15 3.76 -16.72
CA LEU A 175 -1.86 3.51 -17.36
C LEU A 175 -1.95 2.44 -18.47
N ASP A 176 -3.07 1.72 -18.60
CA ASP A 176 -3.16 0.48 -19.39
C ASP A 176 -2.01 -0.50 -19.07
N TYR A 177 -1.64 -0.56 -17.78
CA TYR A 177 -0.61 -1.45 -17.27
C TYR A 177 -1.25 -2.69 -16.66
N SER A 178 -0.87 -3.87 -17.15
CA SER A 178 -1.32 -5.15 -16.62
C SER A 178 -0.13 -6.11 -16.51
N PRO A 179 0.25 -6.56 -15.30
CA PRO A 179 1.35 -7.49 -15.13
C PRO A 179 1.12 -8.83 -15.87
N ALA A 180 -0.15 -9.20 -16.08
CA ALA A 180 -0.52 -10.41 -16.82
C ALA A 180 -0.28 -10.30 -18.34
N ARG A 181 -0.21 -9.10 -18.92
CA ARG A 181 0.06 -8.93 -20.36
C ARG A 181 1.53 -9.19 -20.69
N GLU A 182 2.44 -8.92 -19.77
CA GLU A 182 3.88 -9.10 -19.99
C GLU A 182 4.29 -10.59 -20.08
N GLU A 183 3.63 -11.47 -19.31
CA GLU A 183 3.88 -12.92 -19.38
C GLU A 183 3.44 -13.55 -20.72
N THR A 184 2.56 -12.88 -21.47
CA THR A 184 2.03 -13.38 -22.75
C THR A 184 2.74 -12.84 -23.99
N MET A 185 3.67 -11.89 -23.84
CA MET A 185 4.47 -11.47 -24.98
C MET A 185 5.43 -12.62 -25.33
N PRO A 186 5.43 -13.11 -26.58
CA PRO A 186 6.32 -14.18 -26.99
C PRO A 186 7.74 -13.72 -26.69
N GLN A 187 8.38 -14.42 -25.74
CA GLN A 187 9.75 -14.19 -25.38
C GLN A 187 10.55 -14.26 -26.69
N GLU A 188 11.03 -13.12 -27.16
CA GLU A 188 11.77 -13.03 -28.41
C GLU A 188 12.93 -14.02 -28.26
N SER A 189 12.85 -15.12 -29.03
CA SER A 189 13.78 -16.22 -28.87
C SER A 189 15.17 -15.63 -29.05
N PRO A 190 16.10 -15.80 -28.10
CA PRO A 190 17.42 -15.21 -28.21
C PRO A 190 17.96 -15.55 -29.60
N PRO A 191 18.52 -14.57 -30.35
CA PRO A 191 18.88 -14.73 -31.75
C PRO A 191 19.59 -16.05 -31.92
N GLN A 192 18.93 -16.95 -32.66
CA GLN A 192 19.36 -18.33 -32.79
C GLN A 192 20.79 -18.28 -33.30
N ALA A 193 21.75 -18.67 -32.45
CA ALA A 193 23.16 -18.58 -32.78
C ALA A 193 23.36 -19.24 -34.15
N PRO A 194 24.08 -18.60 -35.09
CA PRO A 194 24.27 -19.13 -36.43
C PRO A 194 24.73 -20.58 -36.30
N ALA A 195 24.04 -21.48 -37.00
CA ALA A 195 24.29 -22.91 -36.92
C ALA A 195 25.80 -23.16 -37.05
N PRO A 196 26.42 -23.94 -36.15
CA PRO A 196 27.85 -24.20 -36.21
C PRO A 196 28.17 -24.75 -37.59
N GLU A 197 29.10 -24.09 -38.27
CA GLU A 197 29.60 -24.48 -39.59
C GLU A 197 30.01 -25.96 -39.53
N PRO A 198 29.56 -26.81 -40.47
CA PRO A 198 29.81 -28.25 -40.40
C PRO A 198 31.31 -28.50 -40.34
N ALA A 199 31.75 -29.16 -39.27
CA ALA A 199 33.15 -29.47 -39.06
C ALA A 199 33.70 -30.23 -40.27
N PRO A 200 34.91 -29.90 -40.75
CA PRO A 200 35.52 -30.58 -41.88
C PRO A 200 35.66 -32.07 -41.55
N TYR A 201 35.18 -32.90 -42.47
CA TYR A 201 35.25 -34.36 -42.42
C TYR A 201 36.73 -34.76 -42.33
N LEU A 202 37.20 -35.12 -41.13
CA LEU A 202 38.52 -35.72 -40.95
C LEU A 202 38.42 -37.17 -41.40
N ASP A 203 38.99 -37.43 -42.58
CA ASP A 203 39.12 -38.76 -43.17
C ASP A 203 39.99 -39.63 -42.25
N SER A 204 39.36 -40.54 -41.51
CA SER A 204 40.04 -41.43 -40.57
C SER A 204 40.72 -42.57 -41.34
N GLN A 205 41.87 -42.27 -41.95
CA GLN A 205 42.83 -43.29 -42.33
C GLN A 205 43.96 -43.35 -41.33
N GLY A 206 44.18 -44.54 -40.77
CA GLY A 206 45.51 -44.95 -40.32
C GLY A 206 45.71 -45.06 -38.82
N GLY A 207 45.40 -46.25 -38.30
CA GLY A 207 46.48 -47.09 -37.78
C GLY A 207 46.84 -46.98 -36.31
N GLY A 208 47.12 -48.16 -35.74
CA GLY A 208 48.06 -48.30 -34.63
C GLY A 208 47.40 -48.55 -33.29
N GLY A 209 47.06 -49.81 -33.03
CA GLY A 209 46.87 -50.27 -31.65
C GLY A 209 48.16 -50.11 -30.85
N PHE A 210 48.04 -49.71 -29.60
CA PHE A 210 49.05 -49.95 -28.57
C PHE A 210 48.37 -50.27 -27.23
N LEU A 211 48.77 -51.41 -26.69
CA LEU A 211 48.36 -52.03 -25.43
C LEU A 211 49.24 -51.53 -24.26
N TRP A 212 48.71 -51.76 -23.05
CA TRP A 212 49.33 -51.71 -21.71
C TRP A 212 49.55 -50.30 -21.13
N GLY A 213 49.31 -50.04 -19.84
CA GLY A 213 49.01 -50.94 -18.74
C GLY A 213 48.72 -50.13 -17.47
N TRP A 214 48.19 -50.84 -16.48
CA TRP A 214 47.92 -50.39 -15.12
C TRP A 214 49.19 -49.89 -14.42
N VAL A 215 49.04 -48.96 -13.47
CA VAL A 215 49.59 -49.03 -12.09
C VAL A 215 49.49 -47.65 -11.39
N PHE A 216 48.83 -47.67 -10.22
CA PHE A 216 48.60 -46.65 -9.16
C PHE A 216 47.62 -45.51 -9.41
#